data_AF-A0A432IIG3-F1
#
_entry.id   AF-A0A432IIG3-F1
#
_cell.length_a   1.000
_cell.length_b   1.000
_cell.length_c   1.000
_cell.angle_alpha   90.00
_cell.angle_beta   90.00
_cell.angle_gamma   90.00
#
_symmetry.space_group_name_H-M   'P 1'
#
loop_
_entity.id
_entity.type
_entity.pdbx_description
1 polymer ?
#
loop_
_entity_poly.entity_id
_entity_poly.type
_entity_poly.pdbx_seq_one_letter_code
_entity_poly.pdbx_strand_id
1 'polypeptide(L)'
;MPIATRETTEDTVDARNFMPPLLSFMLALSISLLLSGCGGSGDGSGGDDSGSGGSEEVTAQVETLIGEADDLVAAAKKADAEKYKAADLTAAIKVLNRAKEYLEDGEAKKARTQARSAKRKLESLVQVSSSIAAKMKSVEQKVAAYQKKLAEVIALGADKVAPSEMEGAARSFEKAQNYIADGKTTSAGKYLGYAISDLDRAISEFSESNQQKVTADEEKILMAEKRQQAIEAGSEEKALRDLEYARDRERMGDQAYQRNDFHSAARSYRDAKTGYIGAIETSRRADNVIAGGNPGANDIGVGGHGDSGDAPGVDQIEIPDIGIGGDVGLNTGLAGLFSGSAEYNPAKQSLRLNWADGTELKSDMKRLLGDPANVHFEGDVGVGQGQDGGYVMAGNTTGYWIVNASFEDGVRVRAKVLFQLLIDKPSFEIILMSDGGQDFYAASYGAHAKVYKDGLPVGHMNSPLPAYQKNPKDWVQKREAYEFEFIYYKQGDEKGVLEAKINGETSVKLQTDRFRKGFPGFRWTDTKFIIQELEISGIIDEEWAEAELQKASDGTRGNTEDDDFDF
;
A
#
# COMPACT_ATOMS: atom_id res chain seq x y z
N MET A 1 18.18 -25.47 47.48
CA MET A 1 19.17 -26.45 47.00
C MET A 1 19.95 -25.82 45.86
N PRO A 2 21.28 -25.98 45.84
CA PRO A 2 22.19 -25.13 45.08
C PRO A 2 22.51 -25.70 43.69
N ILE A 3 22.97 -24.78 42.84
CA ILE A 3 23.64 -24.96 41.56
C ILE A 3 24.84 -25.91 41.74
N ALA A 4 24.90 -26.96 40.93
CA ALA A 4 26.06 -27.84 40.81
C ALA A 4 26.60 -27.78 39.38
N THR A 5 27.76 -27.14 39.26
CA THR A 5 28.71 -27.14 38.15
C THR A 5 29.54 -28.42 38.14
N ARG A 6 29.86 -28.91 36.93
CA ARG A 6 31.01 -29.76 36.56
C ARG A 6 31.16 -29.60 35.03
N GLU A 7 32.15 -28.90 34.47
CA GLU A 7 33.59 -29.23 34.33
C GLU A 7 33.81 -30.71 33.94
N THR A 8 34.57 -31.12 32.93
CA THR A 8 35.53 -30.52 31.96
C THR A 8 35.93 -31.66 31.00
N THR A 9 36.31 -31.34 29.75
CA THR A 9 37.41 -31.91 28.92
C THR A 9 37.20 -31.42 27.48
N GLU A 10 37.95 -30.43 27.01
CA GLU A 10 39.23 -30.61 26.28
C GLU A 10 39.10 -31.58 25.09
N ASP A 11 38.94 -30.99 23.90
CA ASP A 11 39.68 -31.43 22.72
C ASP A 11 40.12 -30.19 21.94
N THR A 12 41.39 -29.87 22.12
CA THR A 12 42.19 -28.98 21.28
C THR A 12 42.34 -29.58 19.89
N VAL A 13 41.95 -28.84 18.85
CA VAL A 13 42.52 -29.01 17.51
C VAL A 13 43.09 -27.69 17.05
N ASP A 14 44.42 -27.68 16.99
CA ASP A 14 45.27 -26.71 16.32
C ASP A 14 44.74 -26.38 14.91
N ALA A 15 44.50 -25.11 14.64
CA ALA A 15 44.38 -24.57 13.29
C ALA A 15 45.55 -23.61 13.01
N ARG A 16 46.77 -24.13 13.13
CA ARG A 16 47.92 -23.61 12.37
C ARG A 16 48.01 -24.38 11.06
N ASN A 17 48.22 -23.62 10.00
CA ASN A 17 48.45 -24.04 8.61
C ASN A 17 47.19 -24.41 7.83
N PHE A 18 46.68 -23.47 7.03
CA PHE A 18 46.50 -23.66 5.58
C PHE A 18 46.07 -22.30 4.99
N MET A 19 47.06 -21.42 4.82
CA MET A 19 47.00 -20.35 3.83
C MET A 19 47.60 -20.92 2.54
N PRO A 20 46.86 -21.09 1.44
CA PRO A 20 47.46 -21.26 0.12
C PRO A 20 47.58 -19.89 -0.57
N PRO A 21 48.67 -19.65 -1.31
CA PRO A 21 49.06 -18.34 -1.79
C PRO A 21 48.31 -17.96 -3.07
N LEU A 22 47.31 -17.08 -2.95
CA LEU A 22 46.67 -16.42 -4.11
C LEU A 22 47.48 -15.23 -4.65
N LEU A 23 48.81 -15.23 -4.44
CA LEU A 23 49.70 -14.10 -4.67
C LEU A 23 50.90 -14.41 -5.58
N SER A 24 50.78 -15.36 -6.51
CA SER A 24 51.85 -15.66 -7.49
C SER A 24 51.40 -15.86 -8.93
N PHE A 25 50.15 -15.54 -9.27
CA PHE A 25 49.67 -15.58 -10.66
C PHE A 25 49.36 -14.21 -11.28
N MET A 26 49.56 -13.12 -10.52
CA MET A 26 49.34 -11.73 -10.97
C MET A 26 50.62 -11.01 -11.43
N LEU A 27 51.74 -11.72 -11.59
CA LEU A 27 53.05 -11.11 -11.91
C LEU A 27 53.71 -11.67 -13.19
N ALA A 28 52.91 -12.03 -14.20
CA ALA A 28 53.43 -12.44 -15.52
C ALA A 28 52.60 -11.91 -16.71
N LEU A 29 51.77 -10.89 -16.50
CA LEU A 29 50.97 -10.25 -17.57
C LEU A 29 51.04 -8.72 -17.53
N SER A 30 52.14 -8.21 -16.98
CA SER A 30 52.50 -6.80 -16.99
C SER A 30 53.90 -6.67 -17.61
N ILE A 31 53.99 -6.83 -18.92
CA ILE A 31 54.95 -6.20 -19.86
C ILE A 31 54.46 -6.61 -21.25
N SER A 32 53.87 -5.65 -21.97
CA SER A 32 53.78 -5.49 -23.44
C SER A 32 52.56 -4.62 -23.79
N LEU A 33 52.61 -3.37 -23.37
CA LEU A 33 51.91 -2.25 -24.02
C LEU A 33 53.01 -1.23 -24.39
N LEU A 34 52.80 -0.53 -25.52
CA LEU A 34 53.69 0.38 -26.30
C LEU A 34 54.21 -0.34 -27.57
N LEU A 35 53.89 0.03 -28.81
CA LEU A 35 53.60 1.35 -29.41
C LEU A 35 52.62 1.27 -30.62
N SER A 36 51.98 2.42 -30.81
CA SER A 36 51.10 2.89 -31.89
C SER A 36 51.74 2.93 -33.29
N GLY A 37 50.92 3.01 -34.34
CA GLY A 37 51.38 3.54 -35.64
C GLY A 37 50.43 3.32 -36.82
N CYS A 38 49.77 4.40 -37.26
CA CYS A 38 49.05 4.55 -38.53
C CYS A 38 49.92 4.37 -39.79
N GLY A 39 49.25 4.13 -40.92
CA GLY A 39 49.77 4.27 -42.30
C GLY A 39 50.06 2.90 -42.93
N GLY A 40 49.65 2.57 -44.14
CA GLY A 40 49.26 3.35 -45.31
C GLY A 40 49.59 2.49 -46.53
N SER A 41 48.80 2.64 -47.59
CA SER A 41 48.77 1.91 -48.86
C SER A 41 50.12 1.57 -49.51
N GLY A 42 50.12 0.52 -50.34
CA GLY A 42 51.06 0.42 -51.47
C GLY A 42 51.38 -0.99 -51.93
N ASP A 43 50.67 -1.43 -52.97
CA ASP A 43 51.05 -2.30 -54.08
C ASP A 43 52.04 -3.46 -53.90
N GLY A 44 51.60 -4.62 -54.38
CA GLY A 44 52.44 -5.78 -54.66
C GLY A 44 51.89 -6.56 -55.86
N SER A 45 52.00 -5.99 -57.05
CA SER A 45 51.90 -6.73 -58.30
C SER A 45 53.23 -7.46 -58.57
N GLY A 46 53.15 -8.77 -58.81
CA GLY A 46 54.08 -9.51 -59.65
C GLY A 46 55.37 -10.01 -59.00
N GLY A 47 55.48 -11.35 -58.93
CA GLY A 47 56.73 -12.03 -58.61
C GLY A 47 56.52 -13.50 -58.25
N ASP A 48 56.25 -14.33 -59.26
CA ASP A 48 56.49 -15.78 -59.17
C ASP A 48 58.01 -16.00 -58.99
N ASP A 49 58.44 -16.77 -58.00
CA ASP A 49 58.67 -18.22 -58.16
C ASP A 49 59.55 -18.79 -57.02
N SER A 50 59.30 -20.07 -56.70
CA SER A 50 60.15 -21.02 -55.97
C SER A 50 60.38 -20.83 -54.45
N GLY A 51 59.66 -21.64 -53.66
CA GLY A 51 59.90 -21.84 -52.23
C GLY A 51 58.93 -22.86 -51.62
N SER A 52 58.99 -24.11 -52.07
CA SER A 52 58.20 -25.27 -51.62
C SER A 52 58.31 -25.61 -50.11
N GLY A 53 58.94 -24.77 -49.28
CA GLY A 53 58.99 -24.91 -47.82
C GLY A 53 57.94 -24.10 -47.05
N GLY A 54 57.30 -23.10 -47.67
CA GLY A 54 56.36 -22.20 -46.97
C GLY A 54 54.92 -22.69 -46.87
N SER A 55 54.51 -23.66 -47.70
CA SER A 55 53.12 -24.17 -47.72
C SER A 55 52.91 -25.25 -46.66
N GLU A 56 53.87 -26.15 -46.44
CA GLU A 56 53.79 -27.19 -45.41
C GLU A 56 53.84 -26.59 -44.00
N GLU A 57 54.71 -25.60 -43.78
CA GLU A 57 54.83 -24.93 -42.47
C GLU A 57 53.54 -24.19 -42.10
N VAL A 58 52.90 -23.52 -43.07
CA VAL A 58 51.61 -22.85 -42.85
C VAL A 58 50.50 -23.87 -42.60
N THR A 59 50.51 -25.00 -43.30
CA THR A 59 49.53 -26.09 -43.11
C THR A 59 49.64 -26.68 -41.69
N ALA A 60 50.83 -27.01 -41.22
CA ALA A 60 51.07 -27.52 -39.86
C ALA A 60 50.64 -26.52 -38.76
N GLN A 61 50.86 -25.22 -38.98
CA GLN A 61 50.38 -24.17 -38.08
C GLN A 61 48.85 -24.08 -38.03
N VAL A 62 48.16 -24.33 -39.15
CA VAL A 62 46.70 -24.35 -39.20
C VAL A 62 46.13 -25.58 -38.50
N GLU A 63 46.71 -26.76 -38.73
CA GLU A 63 46.32 -28.00 -38.04
C GLU A 63 46.42 -27.85 -36.53
N THR A 64 47.49 -27.22 -36.05
CA THR A 64 47.66 -26.92 -34.61
C THR A 64 46.54 -26.01 -34.10
N LEU A 65 46.24 -24.91 -34.81
CA LEU A 65 45.17 -23.98 -34.44
C LEU A 65 43.77 -24.63 -34.46
N ILE A 66 43.53 -25.55 -35.38
CA ILE A 66 42.28 -26.32 -35.46
C ILE A 66 42.18 -27.27 -34.26
N GLY A 67 43.26 -27.99 -33.93
CA GLY A 67 43.30 -28.85 -32.73
C GLY A 67 43.04 -28.08 -31.44
N GLU A 68 43.70 -26.94 -31.25
CA GLU A 68 43.46 -26.06 -30.11
C GLU A 68 42.01 -25.54 -30.05
N ALA A 69 41.41 -25.25 -31.21
CA ALA A 69 40.02 -24.82 -31.28
C ALA A 69 39.04 -25.97 -30.98
N ASP A 70 39.32 -27.21 -31.42
CA ASP A 70 38.52 -28.39 -31.07
C ASP A 70 38.57 -28.67 -29.55
N ASP A 71 39.74 -28.53 -28.92
CA ASP A 71 39.88 -28.62 -27.47
C ASP A 71 39.03 -27.55 -26.74
N LEU A 72 38.97 -26.33 -27.28
CA LEU A 72 38.14 -25.26 -26.74
C LEU A 72 36.64 -25.52 -26.94
N VAL A 73 36.22 -26.23 -27.99
CA VAL A 73 34.83 -26.70 -28.12
C VAL A 73 34.50 -27.65 -26.96
N ALA A 74 35.37 -28.62 -26.68
CA ALA A 74 35.19 -29.53 -25.55
C ALA A 74 35.16 -28.78 -24.20
N ALA A 75 36.06 -27.81 -24.02
CA ALA A 75 36.07 -26.95 -22.83
C ALA A 75 34.80 -26.10 -22.69
N ALA A 76 34.28 -25.55 -23.79
CA ALA A 76 33.05 -24.76 -23.79
C ALA A 76 31.83 -25.61 -23.42
N LYS A 77 31.74 -26.82 -23.97
CA LYS A 77 30.70 -27.80 -23.59
C LYS A 77 30.79 -28.18 -22.11
N LYS A 78 32.01 -28.43 -21.59
CA LYS A 78 32.24 -28.69 -20.17
C LYS A 78 31.86 -27.50 -19.27
N ALA A 79 31.91 -26.29 -19.80
CA ALA A 79 31.45 -25.08 -19.13
C ALA A 79 29.95 -24.80 -19.35
N ASP A 80 29.16 -25.79 -19.80
CA ASP A 80 27.73 -25.70 -20.07
C ASP A 80 27.34 -24.63 -21.10
N ALA A 81 28.23 -24.30 -22.05
CA ALA A 81 27.91 -23.38 -23.13
C ALA A 81 26.72 -23.86 -23.98
N GLU A 82 26.47 -25.17 -24.05
CA GLU A 82 25.30 -25.75 -24.72
C GLU A 82 23.98 -25.35 -24.02
N LYS A 83 24.01 -25.09 -22.72
CA LYS A 83 22.84 -24.69 -21.93
C LYS A 83 22.63 -23.18 -21.94
N TYR A 84 23.70 -22.42 -21.75
CA TYR A 84 23.62 -20.98 -21.52
C TYR A 84 23.91 -20.12 -22.76
N LYS A 85 24.60 -20.69 -23.76
CA LYS A 85 25.12 -19.97 -24.93
C LYS A 85 25.07 -20.82 -26.21
N ALA A 86 24.03 -21.63 -26.38
CA ALA A 86 23.89 -22.61 -27.46
C ALA A 86 24.14 -22.02 -28.86
N ALA A 87 23.50 -20.87 -29.16
CA ALA A 87 23.63 -20.22 -30.46
C ALA A 87 25.07 -19.72 -30.74
N ASP A 88 25.73 -19.17 -29.72
CA ASP A 88 27.11 -18.69 -29.82
C ASP A 88 28.09 -19.86 -30.03
N LEU A 89 27.85 -20.99 -29.36
CA LEU A 89 28.61 -22.22 -29.54
C LEU A 89 28.44 -22.79 -30.97
N THR A 90 27.20 -22.89 -31.45
CA THR A 90 26.90 -23.36 -32.82
C THR A 90 27.56 -22.46 -33.86
N ALA A 91 27.52 -21.14 -33.68
CA ALA A 91 28.16 -20.20 -34.59
C ALA A 91 29.69 -20.35 -34.59
N ALA A 92 30.31 -20.56 -33.43
CA ALA A 92 31.75 -20.78 -33.31
C ALA A 92 32.19 -22.09 -33.97
N ILE A 93 31.46 -23.18 -33.76
CA ILE A 93 31.69 -24.49 -34.42
C ILE A 93 31.57 -24.35 -35.94
N LYS A 94 30.60 -23.58 -36.45
CA LYS A 94 30.46 -23.35 -37.91
C LYS A 94 31.68 -22.65 -38.51
N VAL A 95 32.29 -21.70 -37.79
CA VAL A 95 33.52 -21.03 -38.23
C VAL A 95 34.70 -22.00 -38.21
N LEU A 96 34.77 -22.88 -37.21
CA LEU A 96 35.80 -23.92 -37.13
C LEU A 96 35.68 -24.93 -38.28
N ASN A 97 34.47 -25.38 -38.62
CA ASN A 97 34.25 -26.29 -39.74
C ASN A 97 34.67 -25.66 -41.08
N ARG A 98 34.39 -24.37 -41.29
CA ARG A 98 34.90 -23.64 -42.48
C ARG A 98 36.43 -23.59 -42.52
N ALA A 99 37.09 -23.52 -41.36
CA ALA A 99 38.55 -23.58 -41.31
C ALA A 99 39.08 -24.95 -41.75
N LYS A 100 38.38 -26.04 -41.37
CA LYS A 100 38.69 -27.42 -41.79
C LYS A 100 38.48 -27.58 -43.30
N GLU A 101 37.35 -27.12 -43.83
CA GLU A 101 37.05 -27.13 -45.27
C GLU A 101 38.14 -26.41 -46.09
N TYR A 102 38.52 -25.18 -45.70
CA TYR A 102 39.59 -24.46 -46.40
C TYR A 102 40.96 -25.13 -46.32
N LEU A 103 41.22 -25.92 -45.28
CA LEU A 103 42.47 -26.67 -45.17
C LEU A 103 42.47 -27.86 -46.13
N GLU A 104 41.35 -28.58 -46.21
CA GLU A 104 41.14 -29.69 -47.15
C GLU A 104 41.22 -29.23 -48.62
N ASP A 105 40.71 -28.03 -48.92
CA ASP A 105 40.78 -27.41 -50.26
C ASP A 105 42.18 -26.88 -50.62
N GLY A 106 43.18 -27.01 -49.74
CA GLY A 106 44.54 -26.49 -49.93
C GLY A 106 44.67 -24.97 -49.74
N GLU A 107 43.62 -24.29 -49.26
CA GLU A 107 43.59 -22.85 -49.02
C GLU A 107 44.13 -22.46 -47.62
N ALA A 108 45.33 -22.92 -47.27
CA ALA A 108 45.89 -22.84 -45.92
C ALA A 108 45.90 -21.42 -45.29
N LYS A 109 46.09 -20.35 -46.08
CA LYS A 109 46.03 -18.96 -45.57
C LYS A 109 44.62 -18.53 -45.13
N LYS A 110 43.59 -18.96 -45.86
CA LYS A 110 42.18 -18.71 -45.50
C LYS A 110 41.77 -19.57 -44.31
N ALA A 111 42.17 -20.84 -44.31
CA ALA A 111 41.99 -21.76 -43.19
C ALA A 111 42.57 -21.19 -41.89
N ARG A 112 43.81 -20.66 -41.93
CA ARG A 112 44.46 -20.00 -40.78
C ARG A 112 43.65 -18.85 -40.20
N THR A 113 43.06 -18.04 -41.07
CA THR A 113 42.27 -16.86 -40.65
C THR A 113 40.98 -17.30 -39.96
N GLN A 114 40.29 -18.29 -40.51
CA GLN A 114 39.08 -18.85 -39.89
C GLN A 114 39.39 -19.59 -38.59
N ALA A 115 40.46 -20.39 -38.53
CA ALA A 115 40.89 -21.10 -37.33
C ALA A 115 41.20 -20.12 -36.18
N ARG A 116 41.94 -19.03 -36.45
CA ARG A 116 42.19 -17.97 -35.46
C ARG A 116 40.90 -17.29 -34.98
N SER A 117 39.96 -17.05 -35.90
CA SER A 117 38.66 -16.46 -35.57
C SER A 117 37.83 -17.39 -34.68
N ALA A 118 37.75 -18.67 -35.04
CA ALA A 118 37.07 -19.70 -34.26
C ALA A 118 37.68 -19.83 -32.86
N LYS A 119 39.02 -19.96 -32.77
CA LYS A 119 39.76 -20.05 -31.52
C LYS A 119 39.42 -18.87 -30.58
N ARG A 120 39.55 -17.62 -31.04
CA ARG A 120 39.23 -16.43 -30.24
C ARG A 120 37.77 -16.42 -29.74
N LYS A 121 36.81 -16.81 -30.59
CA LYS A 121 35.40 -16.89 -30.21
C LYS A 121 35.17 -17.96 -29.15
N LEU A 122 35.80 -19.12 -29.28
CA LEU A 122 35.69 -20.22 -28.33
C LEU A 122 36.38 -19.90 -26.99
N GLU A 123 37.56 -19.26 -26.99
CA GLU A 123 38.22 -18.78 -25.77
C GLU A 123 37.30 -17.83 -24.97
N SER A 124 36.73 -16.84 -25.66
CA SER A 124 35.77 -15.91 -25.04
C SER A 124 34.54 -16.65 -24.51
N LEU A 125 34.01 -17.62 -25.27
CA LEU A 125 32.85 -18.40 -24.88
C LEU A 125 33.12 -19.28 -23.65
N VAL A 126 34.28 -19.93 -23.56
CA VAL A 126 34.71 -20.71 -22.39
C VAL A 126 34.74 -19.82 -21.15
N GLN A 127 35.35 -18.64 -21.25
CA GLN A 127 35.46 -17.70 -20.13
C GLN A 127 34.08 -17.22 -19.66
N VAL A 128 33.21 -16.81 -20.59
CA VAL A 128 31.86 -16.32 -20.28
C VAL A 128 31.01 -17.44 -19.67
N SER A 129 31.00 -18.63 -20.28
CA SER A 129 30.17 -19.76 -19.81
C SER A 129 30.63 -20.25 -18.44
N SER A 130 31.94 -20.31 -18.20
CA SER A 130 32.50 -20.65 -16.88
C SER A 130 32.09 -19.63 -15.81
N SER A 131 32.05 -18.33 -16.15
CA SER A 131 31.58 -17.29 -15.24
C SER A 131 30.08 -17.43 -14.91
N ILE A 132 29.26 -17.75 -15.92
CA ILE A 132 27.83 -18.01 -15.74
C ILE A 132 27.63 -19.24 -14.84
N ALA A 133 28.30 -20.36 -15.12
CA ALA A 133 28.20 -21.58 -14.33
C ALA A 133 28.59 -21.36 -12.86
N ALA A 134 29.66 -20.60 -12.61
CA ALA A 134 30.07 -20.24 -11.24
C ALA A 134 28.99 -19.43 -10.51
N LYS A 135 28.37 -18.46 -11.18
CA LYS A 135 27.28 -17.65 -10.61
C LYS A 135 25.99 -18.45 -10.44
N MET A 136 25.74 -19.43 -11.31
CA MET A 136 24.53 -20.26 -11.26
C MET A 136 24.48 -21.13 -10.00
N LYS A 137 25.62 -21.54 -9.44
CA LYS A 137 25.66 -22.23 -8.12
C LYS A 137 24.99 -21.43 -7.00
N SER A 138 25.13 -20.10 -7.01
CA SER A 138 24.45 -19.23 -6.03
C SER A 138 22.93 -19.17 -6.27
N VAL A 139 22.52 -19.22 -7.54
CA VAL A 139 21.10 -19.29 -7.92
C VAL A 139 20.49 -20.63 -7.48
N GLU A 140 21.19 -21.74 -7.66
CA GLU A 140 20.78 -23.08 -7.21
C GLU A 140 20.59 -23.14 -5.69
N GLN A 141 21.50 -22.53 -4.92
CA GLN A 141 21.34 -22.40 -3.46
C GLN A 141 20.06 -21.64 -3.09
N LYS A 142 19.73 -20.57 -3.83
CA LYS A 142 18.48 -19.82 -3.63
C LYS A 142 17.24 -20.63 -4.01
N VAL A 143 17.30 -21.46 -5.05
CA VAL A 143 16.21 -22.40 -5.40
C VAL A 143 15.96 -23.37 -4.25
N ALA A 144 17.01 -23.96 -3.69
CA ALA A 144 16.89 -24.85 -2.52
C ALA A 144 16.32 -24.12 -1.30
N ALA A 145 16.74 -22.88 -1.05
CA ALA A 145 16.19 -22.05 0.03
C ALA A 145 14.69 -21.74 -0.16
N TYR A 146 14.27 -21.43 -1.38
CA TYR A 146 12.87 -21.25 -1.73
C TYR A 146 12.05 -22.52 -1.47
N GLN A 147 12.51 -23.68 -1.94
CA GLN A 147 11.81 -24.96 -1.74
C GLN A 147 11.68 -25.32 -0.25
N LYS A 148 12.74 -25.08 0.53
CA LYS A 148 12.70 -25.29 1.99
C LYS A 148 11.65 -24.40 2.66
N LYS A 149 11.61 -23.10 2.32
CA LYS A 149 10.62 -22.17 2.88
C LYS A 149 9.19 -22.49 2.44
N LEU A 150 9.00 -22.92 1.20
CA LEU A 150 7.68 -23.32 0.72
C LEU A 150 7.15 -24.51 1.52
N ALA A 151 8.00 -25.50 1.79
CA ALA A 151 7.64 -26.62 2.65
C ALA A 151 7.31 -26.19 4.09
N GLU A 152 8.06 -25.22 4.63
CA GLU A 152 7.80 -24.63 5.95
C GLU A 152 6.45 -23.92 6.01
N VAL A 153 6.12 -23.09 5.01
CA VAL A 153 4.83 -22.40 4.89
C VAL A 153 3.66 -23.40 4.89
N ILE A 154 3.77 -24.47 4.09
CA ILE A 154 2.74 -25.51 4.02
C ILE A 154 2.62 -26.27 5.35
N ALA A 155 3.75 -26.61 5.98
CA ALA A 155 3.76 -27.32 7.27
C ALA A 155 3.12 -26.50 8.39
N LEU A 156 3.28 -25.18 8.37
CA LEU A 156 2.63 -24.26 9.31
C LEU A 156 1.16 -24.02 8.99
N GLY A 157 0.71 -24.28 7.75
CA GLY A 157 -0.62 -23.89 7.27
C GLY A 157 -0.74 -22.40 6.99
N ALA A 158 0.38 -21.71 6.80
CA ALA A 158 0.44 -20.27 6.50
C ALA A 158 -0.06 -19.93 5.09
N ASP A 159 -0.06 -20.91 4.19
CA ASP A 159 -0.64 -20.82 2.84
C ASP A 159 -2.14 -20.48 2.85
N LYS A 160 -2.85 -20.88 3.90
CA LYS A 160 -4.29 -20.58 4.07
C LYS A 160 -4.56 -19.16 4.54
N VAL A 161 -3.60 -18.55 5.21
CA VAL A 161 -3.72 -17.21 5.81
C VAL A 161 -3.30 -16.14 4.80
N ALA A 162 -2.27 -16.40 3.99
CA ALA A 162 -1.67 -15.43 3.09
C ALA A 162 -1.72 -15.87 1.60
N PRO A 163 -2.92 -16.04 0.99
CA PRO A 163 -3.04 -16.53 -0.38
C PRO A 163 -2.43 -15.60 -1.43
N SER A 164 -2.46 -14.28 -1.20
CA SER A 164 -1.82 -13.28 -2.07
C SER A 164 -0.30 -13.42 -2.12
N GLU A 165 0.31 -13.66 -0.97
CA GLU A 165 1.76 -13.86 -0.84
C GLU A 165 2.20 -15.18 -1.50
N MET A 166 1.39 -16.23 -1.38
CA MET A 166 1.61 -17.50 -2.09
C MET A 166 1.57 -17.32 -3.60
N GLU A 167 0.64 -16.53 -4.12
CA GLU A 167 0.54 -16.23 -5.54
C GLU A 167 1.72 -15.36 -6.02
N GLY A 168 2.11 -14.36 -5.23
CA GLY A 168 3.31 -13.54 -5.46
C GLY A 168 4.58 -14.39 -5.55
N ALA A 169 4.75 -15.30 -4.59
CA ALA A 169 5.87 -16.23 -4.55
C ALA A 169 5.91 -17.14 -5.78
N ALA A 170 4.76 -17.69 -6.20
CA ALA A 170 4.66 -18.56 -7.37
C ALA A 170 5.04 -17.83 -8.67
N ARG A 171 4.48 -16.64 -8.92
CA ARG A 171 4.77 -15.83 -10.11
C ARG A 171 6.24 -15.41 -10.18
N SER A 172 6.81 -15.00 -9.04
CA SER A 172 8.23 -14.62 -8.96
C SER A 172 9.15 -15.82 -9.21
N PHE A 173 8.80 -16.99 -8.69
CA PHE A 173 9.56 -18.22 -8.91
C PHE A 173 9.50 -18.67 -10.39
N GLU A 174 8.35 -18.61 -11.03
CA GLU A 174 8.19 -18.90 -12.47
C GLU A 174 9.08 -17.98 -13.33
N LYS A 175 9.05 -16.66 -13.06
CA LYS A 175 9.95 -15.70 -13.74
C LYS A 175 11.42 -16.04 -13.51
N ALA A 176 11.78 -16.46 -12.30
CA ALA A 176 13.15 -16.88 -12.02
C ALA A 176 13.56 -18.11 -12.81
N GLN A 177 12.68 -19.12 -12.96
CA GLN A 177 12.97 -20.31 -13.78
C GLN A 177 13.23 -19.96 -15.25
N ASN A 178 12.44 -19.06 -15.83
CA ASN A 178 12.68 -18.58 -17.20
C ASN A 178 14.06 -17.92 -17.33
N TYR A 179 14.48 -17.10 -16.35
CA TYR A 179 15.81 -16.51 -16.36
C TYR A 179 16.95 -17.52 -16.12
N ILE A 180 16.70 -18.60 -15.38
CA ILE A 180 17.66 -19.71 -15.22
C ILE A 180 17.87 -20.42 -16.54
N ALA A 181 16.79 -20.70 -17.28
CA ALA A 181 16.85 -21.30 -18.61
C ALA A 181 17.64 -20.42 -19.59
N ASP A 182 17.47 -19.10 -19.51
CA ASP A 182 18.21 -18.12 -20.31
C ASP A 182 19.67 -17.89 -19.85
N GLY A 183 20.12 -18.49 -18.75
CA GLY A 183 21.45 -18.23 -18.17
C GLY A 183 21.64 -16.83 -17.56
N LYS A 184 20.54 -16.09 -17.32
CA LYS A 184 20.54 -14.73 -16.75
C LYS A 184 20.60 -14.76 -15.22
N THR A 185 21.78 -15.09 -14.68
CA THR A 185 21.98 -15.36 -13.23
C THR A 185 21.57 -14.21 -12.32
N THR A 186 21.81 -12.95 -12.70
CA THR A 186 21.44 -11.78 -11.88
C THR A 186 19.92 -11.63 -11.75
N SER A 187 19.21 -11.73 -12.87
CA SER A 187 17.74 -11.64 -12.89
C SER A 187 17.10 -12.82 -12.16
N ALA A 188 17.59 -14.05 -12.41
CA ALA A 188 17.14 -15.23 -11.70
C ALA A 188 17.31 -15.07 -10.17
N GLY A 189 18.50 -14.64 -9.72
CA GLY A 189 18.77 -14.43 -8.30
C GLY A 189 17.94 -13.32 -7.66
N LYS A 190 17.53 -12.29 -8.42
CA LYS A 190 16.63 -11.21 -7.97
C LYS A 190 15.21 -11.73 -7.75
N TYR A 191 14.64 -12.42 -8.74
CA TYR A 191 13.27 -12.93 -8.65
C TYR A 191 13.12 -14.09 -7.64
N LEU A 192 14.16 -14.91 -7.44
CA LEU A 192 14.20 -15.84 -6.31
C LEU A 192 14.18 -15.12 -4.95
N GLY A 193 14.84 -13.96 -4.86
CA GLY A 193 14.81 -13.13 -3.66
C GLY A 193 13.40 -12.63 -3.35
N TYR A 194 12.66 -12.17 -4.37
CA TYR A 194 11.26 -11.79 -4.22
C TYR A 194 10.37 -12.97 -3.81
N ALA A 195 10.52 -14.12 -4.48
CA ALA A 195 9.74 -15.31 -4.14
C ALA A 195 9.97 -15.78 -2.69
N ILE A 196 11.21 -15.73 -2.20
CA ILE A 196 11.56 -16.04 -0.81
C ILE A 196 10.96 -15.00 0.16
N SER A 197 11.02 -13.71 -0.19
CA SER A 197 10.49 -12.63 0.64
C SER A 197 8.98 -12.71 0.82
N ASP A 198 8.23 -13.10 -0.21
CA ASP A 198 6.78 -13.28 -0.11
C ASP A 198 6.43 -14.49 0.78
N LEU A 199 7.19 -15.59 0.69
CA LEU A 199 7.04 -16.72 1.62
C LEU A 199 7.36 -16.32 3.07
N ASP A 200 8.36 -15.46 3.30
CA ASP A 200 8.65 -14.92 4.62
C ASP A 200 7.51 -14.06 5.17
N ARG A 201 6.87 -13.25 4.31
CA ARG A 201 5.70 -12.47 4.68
C ARG A 201 4.53 -13.38 5.07
N ALA A 202 4.29 -14.46 4.32
CA ALA A 202 3.27 -15.45 4.64
C ALA A 202 3.48 -16.09 6.04
N ILE A 203 4.73 -16.45 6.40
CA ILE A 203 5.05 -16.96 7.74
C ILE A 203 4.82 -15.90 8.82
N SER A 204 5.15 -14.63 8.53
CA SER A 204 4.93 -13.52 9.47
C SER A 204 3.43 -13.30 9.73
N GLU A 205 2.62 -13.22 8.68
CA GLU A 205 1.16 -13.05 8.79
C GLU A 205 0.51 -14.21 9.53
N PHE A 206 0.95 -15.45 9.27
CA PHE A 206 0.51 -16.61 10.05
C PHE A 206 0.87 -16.48 11.53
N SER A 207 2.10 -16.05 11.84
CA SER A 207 2.56 -15.89 13.22
C SER A 207 1.76 -14.81 13.96
N GLU A 208 1.46 -13.69 13.29
CA GLU A 208 0.60 -12.63 13.82
C GLU A 208 -0.84 -13.11 14.05
N SER A 209 -1.41 -13.85 13.10
CA SER A 209 -2.73 -14.47 13.28
C SER A 209 -2.72 -15.46 14.45
N ASN A 210 -1.70 -16.30 14.55
CA ASN A 210 -1.60 -17.32 15.60
C ASN A 210 -1.44 -16.72 17.01
N GLN A 211 -0.88 -15.52 17.16
CA GLN A 211 -0.90 -14.78 18.43
C GLN A 211 -2.34 -14.39 18.85
N GLN A 212 -3.22 -14.13 17.88
CA GLN A 212 -4.64 -13.81 18.14
C GLN A 212 -5.48 -15.05 18.45
N LYS A 213 -4.94 -16.26 18.27
CA LYS A 213 -5.64 -17.51 18.57
C LYS A 213 -6.01 -17.62 20.04
N VAL A 214 -5.11 -17.24 20.95
CA VAL A 214 -5.38 -17.27 22.40
C VAL A 214 -6.58 -16.37 22.73
N THR A 215 -6.60 -15.15 22.18
CA THR A 215 -7.74 -14.22 22.32
C THR A 215 -9.02 -14.80 21.73
N ALA A 216 -8.96 -15.46 20.58
CA ALA A 216 -10.12 -16.10 19.97
C ALA A 216 -10.66 -17.25 20.83
N ASP A 217 -9.76 -18.06 21.42
CA ASP A 217 -10.12 -19.16 22.31
C ASP A 217 -10.79 -18.64 23.60
N GLU A 218 -10.25 -17.59 24.21
CA GLU A 218 -10.82 -16.93 25.39
C GLU A 218 -12.21 -16.34 25.09
N GLU A 219 -12.35 -15.58 24.00
CA GLU A 219 -13.63 -14.99 23.62
C GLU A 219 -14.67 -16.07 23.26
N LYS A 220 -14.25 -17.19 22.67
CA LYS A 220 -15.12 -18.33 22.38
C LYS A 220 -15.67 -18.97 23.66
N ILE A 221 -14.83 -19.14 24.68
CA ILE A 221 -15.25 -19.66 26.00
C ILE A 221 -16.26 -18.71 26.65
N LEU A 222 -15.94 -17.41 26.72
CA LEU A 222 -16.81 -16.40 27.32
C LEU A 222 -18.16 -16.27 26.58
N MET A 223 -18.13 -16.36 25.25
CA MET A 223 -19.34 -16.40 24.43
C MET A 223 -20.21 -17.61 24.78
N ALA A 224 -19.62 -18.80 24.87
CA ALA A 224 -20.34 -20.03 25.22
C ALA A 224 -20.97 -19.95 26.62
N GLU A 225 -20.27 -19.36 27.60
CA GLU A 225 -20.83 -19.09 28.93
C GLU A 225 -22.06 -18.16 28.88
N LYS A 226 -22.00 -17.10 28.06
CA LYS A 226 -23.13 -16.16 27.91
C LYS A 226 -24.29 -16.74 27.12
N ARG A 227 -24.02 -17.57 26.12
CA ARG A 227 -25.03 -18.36 25.42
C ARG A 227 -25.82 -19.23 26.40
N GLN A 228 -25.13 -19.94 27.29
CA GLN A 228 -25.76 -20.77 28.31
C GLN A 228 -26.63 -19.93 29.27
N GLN A 229 -26.13 -18.79 29.74
CA GLN A 229 -26.90 -17.86 30.59
C GLN A 229 -28.14 -17.29 29.88
N ALA A 230 -28.08 -17.04 28.57
CA ALA A 230 -29.22 -16.58 27.78
C ALA A 230 -30.31 -17.66 27.64
N ILE A 231 -29.91 -18.92 27.47
CA ILE A 231 -30.85 -20.05 27.46
C ILE A 231 -31.52 -20.19 28.84
N GLU A 232 -30.73 -20.14 29.92
CA GLU A 232 -31.25 -20.21 31.30
C GLU A 232 -32.19 -19.05 31.66
N ALA A 233 -31.99 -17.86 31.08
CA ALA A 233 -32.87 -16.70 31.23
C ALA A 233 -34.19 -16.81 30.43
N GLY A 234 -34.37 -17.88 29.64
CA GLY A 234 -35.54 -18.07 28.79
C GLY A 234 -35.55 -17.19 27.56
N SER A 235 -34.39 -16.70 27.09
CA SER A 235 -34.30 -15.81 25.94
C SER A 235 -34.78 -16.42 24.63
N GLU A 236 -34.83 -17.75 24.55
CA GLU A 236 -35.34 -18.47 23.38
C GLU A 236 -36.82 -18.19 23.11
N GLU A 237 -37.59 -17.82 24.12
CA GLU A 237 -39.00 -17.45 23.96
C GLU A 237 -39.21 -15.92 24.05
N LYS A 238 -38.36 -15.22 24.81
CA LYS A 238 -38.57 -13.81 25.19
C LYS A 238 -37.76 -12.80 24.36
N ALA A 239 -36.68 -13.23 23.70
CA ALA A 239 -35.73 -12.37 23.00
C ALA A 239 -35.19 -13.03 21.72
N LEU A 240 -36.08 -13.66 20.94
CA LEU A 240 -35.74 -14.47 19.77
C LEU A 240 -34.86 -13.73 18.74
N ARG A 241 -35.20 -12.47 18.44
CA ARG A 241 -34.46 -11.63 17.48
C ARG A 241 -33.01 -11.36 17.91
N ASP A 242 -32.79 -11.10 19.20
CA ASP A 242 -31.46 -10.84 19.75
C ASP A 242 -30.60 -12.13 19.76
N LEU A 243 -31.24 -13.29 19.97
CA LEU A 243 -30.59 -14.60 19.87
C LEU A 243 -30.21 -14.98 18.44
N GLU A 244 -31.07 -14.69 17.46
CA GLU A 244 -30.75 -14.94 16.05
C GLU A 244 -29.55 -14.13 15.60
N TYR A 245 -29.46 -12.87 15.99
CA TYR A 245 -28.30 -12.03 15.76
C TYR A 245 -27.03 -12.62 16.42
N ALA A 246 -27.11 -13.03 17.68
CA ALA A 246 -25.97 -13.62 18.39
C ALA A 246 -25.47 -14.93 17.75
N ARG A 247 -26.40 -15.81 17.33
CA ARG A 247 -26.10 -17.08 16.66
C ARG A 247 -25.45 -16.89 15.28
N ASP A 248 -25.87 -15.89 14.53
CA ASP A 248 -25.25 -15.60 13.23
C ASP A 248 -23.79 -15.14 13.39
N ARG A 249 -23.51 -14.31 14.40
CA ARG A 249 -22.14 -13.90 14.74
C ARG A 249 -21.29 -15.06 15.26
N GLU A 250 -21.85 -15.98 16.05
CA GLU A 250 -21.18 -17.21 16.50
C GLU A 250 -20.75 -18.06 15.29
N ARG A 251 -21.65 -18.25 14.32
CA ARG A 251 -21.36 -18.99 13.07
C ARG A 251 -20.26 -18.32 12.24
N MET A 252 -20.25 -16.99 12.14
CA MET A 252 -19.18 -16.24 11.48
C MET A 252 -17.84 -16.45 12.20
N GLY A 253 -17.84 -16.46 13.54
CA GLY A 253 -16.67 -16.75 14.36
C GLY A 253 -16.10 -18.15 14.12
N ASP A 254 -16.96 -19.17 14.05
CA ASP A 254 -16.54 -20.54 13.76
C ASP A 254 -15.94 -20.68 12.35
N GLN A 255 -16.53 -20.02 11.35
CA GLN A 255 -16.01 -20.02 9.97
C GLN A 255 -14.63 -19.35 9.88
N ALA A 256 -14.46 -18.20 10.53
CA ALA A 256 -13.17 -17.50 10.58
C ALA A 256 -12.11 -18.34 11.31
N TYR A 257 -12.50 -18.99 12.42
CA TYR A 257 -11.61 -19.86 13.19
C TYR A 257 -11.12 -21.06 12.37
N GLN A 258 -11.99 -21.68 11.57
CA GLN A 258 -11.61 -22.77 10.66
C GLN A 258 -10.64 -22.34 9.55
N ARG A 259 -10.66 -21.05 9.18
CA ARG A 259 -9.76 -20.45 8.18
C ARG A 259 -8.44 -19.96 8.78
N ASN A 260 -8.20 -20.18 10.08
CA ASN A 260 -7.07 -19.61 10.82
C ASN A 260 -7.03 -18.07 10.79
N ASP A 261 -8.18 -17.41 10.57
CA ASP A 261 -8.33 -15.97 10.78
C ASP A 261 -8.82 -15.73 12.21
N PHE A 262 -7.86 -15.85 13.15
CA PHE A 262 -8.16 -15.78 14.57
C PHE A 262 -8.56 -14.37 15.02
N HIS A 263 -8.15 -13.33 14.29
CA HIS A 263 -8.58 -11.97 14.58
C HIS A 263 -10.07 -11.78 14.32
N SER A 264 -10.55 -12.18 13.13
CA SER A 264 -11.96 -12.11 12.79
C SER A 264 -12.80 -13.08 13.64
N ALA A 265 -12.25 -14.24 13.98
CA ALA A 265 -12.90 -15.18 14.91
C ALA A 265 -13.09 -14.54 16.29
N ALA A 266 -12.04 -13.96 16.90
CA ALA A 266 -12.11 -13.30 18.19
C ALA A 266 -13.11 -12.13 18.20
N ARG A 267 -13.17 -11.34 17.12
CA ARG A 267 -14.16 -10.27 16.98
C ARG A 267 -15.58 -10.83 16.93
N SER A 268 -15.83 -11.81 16.07
CA SER A 268 -17.16 -12.39 15.88
C SER A 268 -17.67 -13.08 17.15
N TYR A 269 -16.80 -13.77 17.89
CA TYR A 269 -17.16 -14.33 19.20
C TYR A 269 -17.47 -13.24 20.23
N ARG A 270 -16.75 -12.11 20.24
CA ARG A 270 -17.07 -10.97 21.11
C ARG A 270 -18.41 -10.34 20.76
N ASP A 271 -18.70 -10.17 19.47
CA ASP A 271 -19.97 -9.61 19.00
C ASP A 271 -21.14 -10.55 19.33
N ALA A 272 -20.95 -11.87 19.15
CA ALA A 272 -21.90 -12.90 19.57
C ALA A 272 -22.14 -12.87 21.08
N LYS A 273 -21.06 -12.75 21.89
CA LYS A 273 -21.14 -12.60 23.35
C LYS A 273 -21.96 -11.38 23.75
N THR A 274 -21.75 -10.22 23.12
CA THR A 274 -22.55 -9.01 23.35
C THR A 274 -24.01 -9.21 22.97
N GLY A 275 -24.29 -9.87 21.85
CA GLY A 275 -25.65 -10.24 21.45
C GLY A 275 -26.35 -11.13 22.49
N TYR A 276 -25.64 -12.13 23.03
CA TYR A 276 -26.17 -12.96 24.12
C TYR A 276 -26.44 -12.17 25.41
N ILE A 277 -25.61 -11.18 25.74
CA ILE A 277 -25.87 -10.27 26.87
C ILE A 277 -27.13 -9.43 26.64
N GLY A 278 -27.29 -8.86 25.44
CA GLY A 278 -28.51 -8.13 25.07
C GLY A 278 -29.76 -8.99 25.19
N ALA A 279 -29.71 -10.24 24.70
CA ALA A 279 -30.81 -11.19 24.82
C ALA A 279 -31.17 -11.48 26.29
N ILE A 280 -30.18 -11.60 27.20
CA ILE A 280 -30.41 -11.77 28.64
C ILE A 280 -31.15 -10.55 29.23
N GLU A 281 -30.75 -9.34 28.85
CA GLU A 281 -31.36 -8.10 29.34
C GLU A 281 -32.80 -7.92 28.85
N THR A 282 -33.07 -8.20 27.57
CA THR A 282 -34.42 -8.18 26.99
C THR A 282 -35.34 -9.15 27.73
N SER A 283 -34.88 -10.38 27.99
CA SER A 283 -35.65 -11.38 28.74
C SER A 283 -35.97 -10.94 30.17
N ARG A 284 -35.00 -10.31 30.86
CA ARG A 284 -35.23 -9.76 32.21
C ARG A 284 -36.22 -8.60 32.22
N ARG A 285 -36.23 -7.75 31.19
CA ARG A 285 -37.21 -6.66 31.07
C ARG A 285 -38.63 -7.19 30.86
N ALA A 286 -38.78 -8.25 30.06
CA ALA A 286 -40.07 -8.91 29.88
C ALA A 286 -40.64 -9.43 31.22
N ASP A 287 -39.79 -9.97 32.11
CA ASP A 287 -40.21 -10.41 33.45
C ASP A 287 -40.64 -9.24 34.36
N ASN A 288 -39.96 -8.09 34.27
CA ASN A 288 -40.29 -6.91 35.07
C ASN A 288 -41.60 -6.22 34.62
N VAL A 289 -41.91 -6.24 33.32
CA VAL A 289 -43.18 -5.71 32.79
C VAL A 289 -44.37 -6.56 33.25
N ILE A 290 -44.18 -7.87 33.39
CA ILE A 290 -45.21 -8.80 33.90
C ILE A 290 -45.42 -8.60 35.43
N ALA A 291 -44.41 -8.16 36.16
CA ALA A 291 -44.48 -7.94 37.61
C ALA A 291 -45.15 -6.60 38.05
N GLY A 292 -45.39 -5.65 37.12
CA GLY A 292 -45.83 -4.27 37.41
C GLY A 292 -47.33 -3.96 37.35
N GLY A 293 -48.24 -4.94 37.47
CA GLY A 293 -49.68 -4.74 37.28
C GLY A 293 -50.45 -4.00 38.40
N ASN A 294 -50.73 -2.70 38.18
CA ASN A 294 -51.81 -1.78 38.66
C ASN A 294 -51.99 -1.37 40.16
N PRO A 295 -52.27 -0.07 40.44
CA PRO A 295 -53.66 0.43 40.64
C PRO A 295 -53.91 1.81 39.97
N GLY A 296 -55.09 2.15 39.46
CA GLY A 296 -56.26 2.54 40.25
C GLY A 296 -56.41 4.08 40.34
N ALA A 297 -57.46 4.59 39.67
CA ALA A 297 -57.97 5.97 39.61
C ALA A 297 -57.65 6.95 40.75
N ASN A 298 -57.31 8.20 40.38
CA ASN A 298 -58.05 9.39 40.84
C ASN A 298 -57.72 10.64 40.00
N ASP A 299 -58.81 11.28 39.56
CA ASP A 299 -58.93 12.55 38.87
C ASP A 299 -58.85 13.70 39.88
N ILE A 300 -57.83 14.57 39.80
CA ILE A 300 -57.85 15.97 40.26
C ILE A 300 -56.94 16.82 39.33
N GLY A 301 -57.55 17.44 38.33
CA GLY A 301 -57.52 18.90 38.13
C GLY A 301 -56.20 19.64 37.86
N VAL A 302 -56.09 20.07 36.59
CA VAL A 302 -55.57 21.38 36.12
C VAL A 302 -54.06 21.62 36.14
N GLY A 303 -53.45 21.50 34.95
CA GLY A 303 -52.28 22.32 34.58
C GLY A 303 -51.25 21.62 33.70
N GLY A 304 -51.26 21.93 32.39
CA GLY A 304 -50.04 21.90 31.55
C GLY A 304 -49.82 20.65 30.69
N HIS A 305 -50.06 20.83 29.38
CA HIS A 305 -49.46 20.14 28.22
C HIS A 305 -49.28 18.61 28.27
N GLY A 306 -50.08 17.91 27.46
CA GLY A 306 -49.60 16.70 26.80
C GLY A 306 -48.65 17.08 25.66
N ASP A 307 -47.60 16.29 25.41
CA ASP A 307 -47.65 15.29 24.36
C ASP A 307 -46.46 14.32 24.48
N SER A 308 -46.63 13.17 23.85
CA SER A 308 -45.66 12.09 23.65
C SER A 308 -44.28 12.50 23.13
N GLY A 309 -43.29 11.62 23.29
CA GLY A 309 -42.36 11.34 22.20
C GLY A 309 -40.87 11.44 22.56
N ASP A 310 -40.20 10.32 22.30
CA ASP A 310 -38.80 10.21 21.86
C ASP A 310 -37.67 10.73 22.75
N ALA A 311 -36.70 9.83 22.94
CA ALA A 311 -35.34 10.20 23.26
C ALA A 311 -34.88 11.30 22.28
N PRO A 312 -34.19 12.36 22.74
CA PRO A 312 -33.83 13.46 21.87
C PRO A 312 -32.95 12.93 20.73
N GLY A 313 -33.51 13.02 19.52
CA GLY A 313 -32.83 12.70 18.29
C GLY A 313 -31.65 13.63 18.05
N VAL A 314 -30.72 13.14 17.23
CA VAL A 314 -29.48 13.80 16.80
C VAL A 314 -29.74 15.01 15.87
N ASP A 315 -31.00 15.44 15.72
CA ASP A 315 -31.44 16.53 14.86
C ASP A 315 -31.89 17.75 15.68
N GLN A 316 -30.96 18.43 16.35
CA GLN A 316 -31.18 19.79 16.87
C GLN A 316 -29.90 20.49 17.34
N ILE A 317 -28.81 20.35 16.58
CA ILE A 317 -27.70 21.30 16.71
C ILE A 317 -28.10 22.56 15.93
N GLU A 318 -28.45 23.63 16.64
CA GLU A 318 -28.49 24.98 16.07
C GLU A 318 -27.14 25.25 15.39
N ILE A 319 -27.17 25.32 14.06
CA ILE A 319 -26.06 25.84 13.25
C ILE A 319 -25.82 27.27 13.76
N PRO A 320 -24.62 27.63 14.25
CA PRO A 320 -24.33 29.01 14.58
C PRO A 320 -24.67 29.88 13.37
N ASP A 321 -25.54 30.87 13.55
CA ASP A 321 -25.95 31.76 12.47
C ASP A 321 -24.77 32.70 12.14
N ILE A 322 -23.88 32.28 11.23
CA ILE A 322 -22.64 33.00 10.89
C ILE A 322 -22.87 34.09 9.81
N GLY A 323 -24.08 34.21 9.26
CA GLY A 323 -24.35 35.10 8.12
C GLY A 323 -24.97 36.44 8.51
N ILE A 324 -24.18 37.51 8.57
CA ILE A 324 -24.68 38.90 8.54
C ILE A 324 -24.58 39.41 7.09
N GLY A 325 -25.64 39.19 6.31
CA GLY A 325 -26.13 39.97 5.16
C GLY A 325 -25.23 40.24 3.92
N GLY A 326 -25.76 39.94 2.73
CA GLY A 326 -25.30 40.45 1.43
C GLY A 326 -26.29 40.14 0.31
N ASP A 327 -26.69 41.16 -0.47
CA ASP A 327 -27.74 41.13 -1.50
C ASP A 327 -27.10 41.06 -2.90
N VAL A 328 -26.94 39.89 -3.54
CA VAL A 328 -26.83 39.70 -5.02
C VAL A 328 -27.10 38.23 -5.43
N GLY A 329 -28.14 38.02 -6.25
CA GLY A 329 -28.08 37.37 -7.58
C GLY A 329 -27.50 35.98 -7.88
N LEU A 330 -27.00 35.17 -6.95
CA LEU A 330 -26.54 33.78 -7.26
C LEU A 330 -27.75 32.83 -7.48
N ASN A 331 -28.31 32.88 -8.68
CA ASN A 331 -29.62 32.32 -9.01
C ASN A 331 -29.55 30.80 -9.28
N THR A 332 -30.13 29.97 -8.40
CA THR A 332 -30.56 28.53 -8.53
C THR A 332 -29.62 27.44 -9.08
N GLY A 333 -28.53 27.78 -9.78
CA GLY A 333 -27.67 26.80 -10.46
C GLY A 333 -26.54 26.24 -9.59
N LEU A 334 -26.21 26.91 -8.47
CA LEU A 334 -25.05 26.57 -7.65
C LEU A 334 -25.13 25.16 -7.06
N ALA A 335 -26.32 24.75 -6.61
CA ALA A 335 -26.54 23.39 -6.10
C ALA A 335 -26.34 22.33 -7.19
N GLY A 336 -26.67 22.64 -8.45
CA GLY A 336 -26.51 21.73 -9.59
C GLY A 336 -25.05 21.53 -10.04
N LEU A 337 -24.09 22.21 -9.40
CA LEU A 337 -22.66 22.05 -9.66
C LEU A 337 -22.04 20.83 -8.97
N PHE A 338 -22.78 20.20 -8.04
CA PHE A 338 -22.30 19.15 -7.15
C PHE A 338 -23.14 17.88 -7.34
N SER A 339 -22.49 16.73 -7.20
CA SER A 339 -23.17 15.42 -7.14
C SER A 339 -23.73 15.11 -5.75
N GLY A 340 -23.18 15.75 -4.71
CA GLY A 340 -23.70 15.69 -3.34
C GLY A 340 -25.05 16.39 -3.18
N SER A 341 -25.73 16.14 -2.05
CA SER A 341 -26.89 16.95 -1.67
C SER A 341 -26.42 18.37 -1.37
N ALA A 342 -26.81 19.31 -2.22
CA ALA A 342 -26.40 20.71 -2.13
C ALA A 342 -27.59 21.62 -1.87
N GLU A 343 -27.49 22.47 -0.85
CA GLU A 343 -28.49 23.46 -0.48
C GLU A 343 -27.83 24.85 -0.43
N TYR A 344 -28.27 25.75 -1.29
CA TYR A 344 -27.81 27.14 -1.28
C TYR A 344 -28.88 28.08 -0.74
N ASN A 345 -28.53 28.88 0.26
CA ASN A 345 -29.37 29.93 0.80
C ASN A 345 -28.88 31.30 0.32
N PRO A 346 -29.56 31.92 -0.68
CA PRO A 346 -29.14 33.20 -1.23
C PRO A 346 -29.23 34.35 -0.23
N ALA A 347 -30.15 34.31 0.74
CA ALA A 347 -30.30 35.39 1.72
C ALA A 347 -29.13 35.47 2.70
N LYS A 348 -28.43 34.35 2.90
CA LYS A 348 -27.27 34.22 3.80
C LYS A 348 -25.97 33.96 3.06
N GLN A 349 -26.03 33.87 1.73
CA GLN A 349 -24.93 33.44 0.86
C GLN A 349 -24.28 32.14 1.33
N SER A 350 -25.06 31.24 1.96
CA SER A 350 -24.52 30.04 2.59
C SER A 350 -24.78 28.82 1.72
N LEU A 351 -23.74 28.03 1.46
CA LEU A 351 -23.84 26.74 0.80
C LEU A 351 -23.65 25.62 1.82
N ARG A 352 -24.51 24.61 1.78
CA ARG A 352 -24.37 23.34 2.48
C ARG A 352 -24.25 22.21 1.47
N LEU A 353 -23.23 21.38 1.63
CA LEU A 353 -22.94 20.20 0.82
C LEU A 353 -22.92 18.99 1.75
N ASN A 354 -23.61 17.92 1.38
CA ASN A 354 -23.71 16.71 2.18
C ASN A 354 -23.60 15.46 1.29
N TRP A 355 -22.73 14.54 1.70
CA TRP A 355 -22.48 13.26 1.05
C TRP A 355 -22.75 12.04 1.95
N ALA A 356 -23.50 12.22 3.04
CA ALA A 356 -23.82 11.17 4.02
C ALA A 356 -24.67 10.00 3.47
N ASP A 357 -25.43 10.23 2.39
CA ASP A 357 -26.29 9.20 1.77
C ASP A 357 -25.58 8.37 0.68
N GLY A 358 -24.25 8.46 0.58
CA GLY A 358 -23.47 7.74 -0.44
C GLY A 358 -23.56 8.30 -1.85
N THR A 359 -23.83 9.60 -1.98
CA THR A 359 -23.76 10.34 -3.26
C THR A 359 -22.32 10.36 -3.83
N GLU A 360 -22.15 10.61 -5.13
CA GLU A 360 -20.82 10.44 -5.77
C GLU A 360 -19.81 11.54 -5.37
N LEU A 361 -19.11 11.41 -4.23
CA LEU A 361 -18.11 12.42 -3.81
C LEU A 361 -16.98 12.66 -4.84
N LYS A 362 -16.66 11.67 -5.70
CA LYS A 362 -15.51 11.74 -6.63
C LYS A 362 -15.57 12.95 -7.57
N SER A 363 -16.73 13.24 -8.15
CA SER A 363 -16.90 14.33 -9.12
C SER A 363 -16.73 15.72 -8.49
N ASP A 364 -16.92 15.81 -7.17
CA ASP A 364 -16.87 17.06 -6.42
C ASP A 364 -15.48 17.33 -5.81
N MET A 365 -14.56 16.35 -5.91
CA MET A 365 -13.21 16.42 -5.34
C MET A 365 -12.16 16.67 -6.43
N LYS A 366 -11.24 17.61 -6.16
CA LYS A 366 -10.05 17.85 -6.98
C LYS A 366 -8.80 17.34 -6.26
N ARG A 367 -8.02 16.51 -6.95
CA ARG A 367 -6.71 16.04 -6.48
C ARG A 367 -5.64 17.11 -6.73
N LEU A 368 -4.86 17.43 -5.71
CA LEU A 368 -3.71 18.32 -5.80
C LEU A 368 -2.38 17.53 -5.72
N LEU A 369 -2.30 16.54 -4.83
CA LEU A 369 -1.16 15.62 -4.72
C LEU A 369 -1.60 14.21 -4.35
N GLY A 370 -0.75 13.23 -4.68
CA GLY A 370 -0.92 11.82 -4.33
C GLY A 370 -1.27 10.92 -5.51
N ASP A 371 -1.02 9.62 -5.34
CA ASP A 371 -1.29 8.61 -6.37
C ASP A 371 -2.79 8.27 -6.39
N PRO A 372 -3.48 8.47 -7.52
CA PRO A 372 -4.93 8.26 -7.62
C PRO A 372 -5.31 6.78 -7.47
N ALA A 373 -4.39 5.84 -7.71
CA ALA A 373 -4.64 4.42 -7.56
C ALA A 373 -4.91 4.01 -6.10
N ASN A 374 -4.58 4.87 -5.14
CA ASN A 374 -4.75 4.62 -3.72
C ASN A 374 -6.01 5.32 -3.14
N VAL A 375 -6.74 6.12 -3.93
CA VAL A 375 -7.99 6.74 -3.48
C VAL A 375 -9.17 6.06 -4.17
N HIS A 376 -10.07 5.48 -3.38
CA HIS A 376 -11.25 4.77 -3.88
C HIS A 376 -12.50 5.49 -3.40
N PHE A 377 -13.25 6.03 -4.35
CA PHE A 377 -14.58 6.57 -4.11
C PHE A 377 -15.56 5.44 -4.33
N GLU A 378 -15.93 4.73 -3.26
CA GLU A 378 -16.91 3.67 -3.31
C GLU A 378 -18.29 4.28 -3.03
N GLY A 379 -19.13 4.32 -4.06
CA GLY A 379 -20.52 4.79 -3.97
C GLY A 379 -21.50 3.92 -4.75
N ASP A 380 -21.08 2.79 -5.32
CA ASP A 380 -22.00 1.96 -6.09
C ASP A 380 -21.68 0.45 -6.06
N VAL A 381 -22.76 -0.32 -5.97
CA VAL A 381 -22.96 -1.78 -6.05
C VAL A 381 -21.70 -2.67 -6.09
N GLY A 382 -21.39 -3.35 -4.98
CA GLY A 382 -20.60 -4.59 -5.06
C GLY A 382 -19.78 -5.03 -3.85
N VAL A 383 -19.60 -4.19 -2.82
CA VAL A 383 -18.74 -4.52 -1.68
C VAL A 383 -19.58 -4.71 -0.41
N GLY A 384 -20.28 -5.85 -0.33
CA GLY A 384 -20.96 -6.30 0.90
C GLY A 384 -22.23 -5.51 1.23
N GLN A 385 -23.33 -6.22 1.44
CA GLN A 385 -24.56 -5.59 1.91
C GLN A 385 -24.33 -4.95 3.29
N GLY A 386 -24.46 -3.62 3.38
CA GLY A 386 -24.68 -2.92 4.65
C GLY A 386 -23.75 -1.76 5.02
N GLN A 387 -22.96 -1.16 4.13
CA GLN A 387 -22.35 0.15 4.40
C GLN A 387 -22.75 1.15 3.31
N ASP A 388 -23.87 1.83 3.58
CA ASP A 388 -24.20 3.07 2.88
C ASP A 388 -23.09 4.11 3.19
N GLY A 389 -22.52 4.73 2.15
CA GLY A 389 -21.76 5.99 2.24
C GLY A 389 -20.26 5.99 2.58
N GLY A 390 -19.50 4.89 2.41
CA GLY A 390 -18.07 4.88 2.75
C GLY A 390 -17.10 5.30 1.64
N TYR A 391 -16.54 6.51 1.67
CA TYR A 391 -15.42 6.90 0.78
C TYR A 391 -14.08 6.45 1.34
N VAL A 392 -13.47 5.45 0.70
CA VAL A 392 -12.17 4.90 1.12
C VAL A 392 -11.03 5.77 0.58
N MET A 393 -10.58 6.72 1.37
CA MET A 393 -9.35 7.46 1.08
C MET A 393 -8.16 6.68 1.67
N ALA A 394 -7.47 5.92 0.82
CA ALA A 394 -6.45 4.99 1.25
C ALA A 394 -5.01 5.37 0.85
N GLY A 395 -4.04 4.77 1.56
CA GLY A 395 -2.68 4.58 1.09
C GLY A 395 -1.58 4.75 2.15
N ASN A 396 -0.61 3.84 2.10
CA ASN A 396 0.78 3.93 2.57
C ASN A 396 1.59 5.04 1.85
N THR A 397 0.93 6.16 1.56
CA THR A 397 1.36 7.23 0.66
C THR A 397 0.83 8.57 1.18
N THR A 398 1.27 9.66 0.56
CA THR A 398 0.76 11.01 0.82
C THR A 398 -0.40 11.33 -0.12
N GLY A 399 -1.43 12.01 0.37
CA GLY A 399 -2.53 12.52 -0.44
C GLY A 399 -2.93 13.93 -0.03
N TYR A 400 -3.41 14.71 -1.00
CA TYR A 400 -3.96 16.05 -0.79
C TYR A 400 -5.06 16.31 -1.82
N TRP A 401 -6.29 16.42 -1.32
CA TRP A 401 -7.49 16.61 -2.11
C TRP A 401 -8.34 17.70 -1.50
N ILE A 402 -8.99 18.49 -2.36
CA ILE A 402 -9.92 19.54 -1.97
C ILE A 402 -11.30 19.25 -2.55
N VAL A 403 -12.35 19.67 -1.85
CA VAL A 403 -13.67 19.82 -2.46
C VAL A 403 -13.62 21.05 -3.34
N ASN A 404 -14.13 20.96 -4.57
CA ASN A 404 -14.20 22.09 -5.49
C ASN A 404 -15.37 23.02 -5.12
N ALA A 405 -15.29 23.60 -3.92
CA ALA A 405 -16.18 24.62 -3.38
C ALA A 405 -15.36 25.59 -2.53
N SER A 406 -15.27 26.86 -2.94
CA SER A 406 -14.54 27.89 -2.19
C SER A 406 -15.48 28.59 -1.23
N PHE A 407 -14.99 28.85 -0.01
CA PHE A 407 -15.73 29.57 1.03
C PHE A 407 -14.95 30.79 1.48
N GLU A 408 -15.63 31.82 1.96
CA GLU A 408 -15.05 33.04 2.49
C GLU A 408 -15.58 33.33 3.90
N ASP A 409 -14.72 33.79 4.81
CA ASP A 409 -15.05 34.25 6.17
C ASP A 409 -15.77 33.27 7.10
N GLY A 410 -16.19 32.11 6.62
CA GLY A 410 -16.91 31.12 7.42
C GLY A 410 -17.02 29.78 6.70
N VAL A 411 -16.46 28.72 7.30
CA VAL A 411 -16.61 27.35 6.80
C VAL A 411 -16.59 26.36 7.96
N ARG A 412 -17.46 25.37 7.87
CA ARG A 412 -17.54 24.21 8.75
C ARG A 412 -17.37 22.96 7.92
N VAL A 413 -16.51 22.05 8.38
CA VAL A 413 -16.35 20.70 7.85
C VAL A 413 -16.66 19.73 8.97
N ARG A 414 -17.68 18.89 8.76
CA ARG A 414 -18.03 17.77 9.64
C ARG A 414 -17.76 16.48 8.89
N ALA A 415 -16.91 15.62 9.44
CA ALA A 415 -16.54 14.36 8.83
C ALA A 415 -16.55 13.23 9.86
N LYS A 416 -17.19 12.12 9.52
CA LYS A 416 -17.14 10.89 10.30
C LYS A 416 -16.10 9.97 9.68
N VAL A 417 -14.99 9.77 10.38
CA VAL A 417 -13.79 9.14 9.83
C VAL A 417 -13.48 7.86 10.58
N LEU A 418 -13.48 6.74 9.85
CA LEU A 418 -13.05 5.45 10.35
C LEU A 418 -11.62 5.16 9.88
N PHE A 419 -10.67 5.21 10.81
CA PHE A 419 -9.27 4.88 10.52
C PHE A 419 -9.06 3.37 10.39
N GLN A 420 -8.52 2.94 9.26
CA GLN A 420 -8.28 1.53 8.93
C GLN A 420 -6.84 1.12 9.26
N LEU A 421 -5.86 1.95 8.89
CA LEU A 421 -4.44 1.65 9.07
C LEU A 421 -3.64 2.92 9.38
N LEU A 422 -2.74 2.81 10.36
CA LEU A 422 -1.81 3.84 10.80
C LEU A 422 -0.41 3.22 10.78
N ILE A 423 0.47 3.63 9.86
CA ILE A 423 1.70 2.87 9.55
C ILE A 423 2.93 3.34 10.33
N ASP A 424 3.60 4.42 9.92
CA ASP A 424 4.85 4.89 10.53
C ASP A 424 4.60 6.17 11.35
N LYS A 425 4.56 7.32 10.66
CA LYS A 425 4.23 8.64 11.18
C LYS A 425 2.89 9.11 10.59
N PRO A 426 1.78 8.47 10.95
CA PRO A 426 0.49 8.75 10.35
C PRO A 426 0.13 10.22 10.54
N SER A 427 -0.24 10.88 9.44
CA SER A 427 -0.86 12.21 9.44
C SER A 427 -2.21 12.14 8.72
N PHE A 428 -3.18 12.84 9.28
CA PHE A 428 -4.50 13.07 8.74
C PHE A 428 -4.89 14.47 9.19
N GLU A 429 -5.26 15.29 8.23
CA GLU A 429 -5.55 16.70 8.38
C GLU A 429 -6.80 17.02 7.57
N ILE A 430 -7.81 17.57 8.23
CA ILE A 430 -8.90 18.28 7.56
C ILE A 430 -8.39 19.68 7.26
N ILE A 431 -8.48 20.07 6.01
CA ILE A 431 -8.00 21.35 5.50
C ILE A 431 -9.17 22.32 5.40
N LEU A 432 -8.91 23.58 5.74
CA LEU A 432 -9.82 24.70 5.61
C LEU A 432 -9.09 25.86 4.94
N MET A 433 -9.82 26.64 4.13
CA MET A 433 -9.31 27.84 3.48
C MET A 433 -8.00 27.62 2.70
N SER A 434 -7.92 26.51 1.96
CA SER A 434 -6.79 26.25 1.07
C SER A 434 -6.86 27.11 -0.17
N ASP A 435 -5.72 27.66 -0.59
CA ASP A 435 -5.58 28.30 -1.89
C ASP A 435 -5.42 27.28 -3.05
N GLY A 436 -5.47 25.97 -2.78
CA GLY A 436 -5.13 24.92 -3.74
C GLY A 436 -3.62 24.68 -3.87
N GLY A 437 -2.81 25.55 -3.27
CA GLY A 437 -1.39 25.39 -3.04
C GLY A 437 -1.12 24.83 -1.64
N GLN A 438 -0.14 25.40 -0.95
CA GLN A 438 0.34 24.89 0.33
C GLN A 438 0.09 25.86 1.51
N ASP A 439 -0.82 26.82 1.30
CA ASP A 439 -1.27 27.80 2.30
C ASP A 439 -2.69 27.45 2.74
N PHE A 440 -2.84 27.10 4.02
CA PHE A 440 -4.13 26.70 4.57
C PHE A 440 -4.13 26.61 6.09
N TYR A 441 -5.34 26.50 6.65
CA TYR A 441 -5.53 25.95 7.98
C TYR A 441 -5.71 24.45 7.90
N ALA A 442 -5.14 23.75 8.86
CA ALA A 442 -5.31 22.31 8.99
C ALA A 442 -5.65 21.97 10.42
N ALA A 443 -6.48 20.95 10.57
CA ALA A 443 -6.76 20.38 11.87
C ALA A 443 -6.54 18.87 11.81
N SER A 444 -5.67 18.38 12.69
CA SER A 444 -5.14 17.01 12.61
C SER A 444 -5.74 16.08 13.65
N TYR A 445 -5.50 14.77 13.50
CA TYR A 445 -5.84 13.68 14.43
C TYR A 445 -6.23 14.09 15.86
N GLY A 446 -5.33 14.73 16.59
CA GLY A 446 -5.55 15.08 17.99
C GLY A 446 -6.16 16.46 18.21
N ALA A 447 -6.98 16.97 17.30
CA ALA A 447 -7.51 18.33 17.28
C ALA A 447 -6.45 19.44 17.29
N HIS A 448 -5.23 19.13 16.87
CA HIS A 448 -4.20 20.16 16.74
C HIS A 448 -4.55 21.04 15.55
N ALA A 449 -4.74 22.33 15.78
CA ALA A 449 -4.85 23.31 14.72
C ALA A 449 -3.45 23.72 14.25
N LYS A 450 -3.26 23.82 12.95
CA LYS A 450 -2.02 24.25 12.31
C LYS A 450 -2.32 25.29 11.26
N VAL A 451 -1.38 26.21 11.10
CA VAL A 451 -1.34 27.18 10.01
C VAL A 451 -0.17 26.79 9.13
N TYR A 452 -0.45 26.46 7.88
CA TYR A 452 0.55 26.18 6.86
C TYR A 452 0.80 27.44 6.03
N LYS A 453 2.07 27.71 5.73
CA LYS A 453 2.49 28.70 4.74
C LYS A 453 3.65 28.12 3.94
N ASP A 454 3.58 28.19 2.62
CA ASP A 454 4.53 27.61 1.69
C ASP A 454 4.78 26.11 1.99
N GLY A 455 3.76 25.41 2.49
CA GLY A 455 3.83 23.97 2.82
C GLY A 455 4.50 23.65 4.14
N LEU A 456 4.91 24.67 4.88
CA LEU A 456 5.54 24.53 6.18
C LEU A 456 4.57 24.95 7.29
N PRO A 457 4.48 24.19 8.39
CA PRO A 457 3.71 24.62 9.55
C PRO A 457 4.43 25.78 10.23
N VAL A 458 3.78 26.94 10.25
CA VAL A 458 4.31 28.21 10.78
C VAL A 458 3.57 28.67 12.04
N GLY A 459 2.49 28.00 12.39
CA GLY A 459 1.80 28.14 13.67
C GLY A 459 1.07 26.84 14.00
N HIS A 460 0.99 26.50 15.29
CA HIS A 460 0.18 25.36 15.75
C HIS A 460 -0.37 25.62 17.15
N MET A 461 -1.50 25.01 17.45
CA MET A 461 -2.08 24.93 18.78
C MET A 461 -2.35 23.46 19.10
N ASN A 462 -1.82 23.00 20.23
CA ASN A 462 -2.05 21.64 20.68
C ASN A 462 -3.41 21.52 21.37
N SER A 463 -4.02 20.34 21.28
CA SER A 463 -5.26 20.09 22.02
C SER A 463 -5.06 20.22 23.54
N PRO A 464 -6.00 20.85 24.28
CA PRO A 464 -5.95 20.91 25.72
C PRO A 464 -6.31 19.56 26.36
N LEU A 465 -6.80 18.58 25.58
CA LEU A 465 -7.11 17.24 26.04
C LEU A 465 -5.84 16.37 25.98
N PRO A 466 -5.31 15.92 27.14
CA PRO A 466 -4.03 15.19 27.17
C PRO A 466 -4.03 13.88 26.38
N ALA A 467 -5.19 13.25 26.19
CA ALA A 467 -5.34 12.04 25.38
C ALA A 467 -4.93 12.27 23.92
N TYR A 468 -5.25 13.44 23.36
CA TYR A 468 -5.02 13.80 21.96
C TYR A 468 -3.63 14.39 21.68
N GLN A 469 -2.83 14.61 22.72
CA GLN A 469 -1.42 15.01 22.60
C GLN A 469 -0.47 13.82 22.33
N LYS A 470 -0.97 12.58 22.47
CA LYS A 470 -0.21 11.34 22.21
C LYS A 470 -0.20 11.00 20.72
N ASN A 471 0.64 10.02 20.33
CA ASN A 471 0.67 9.56 18.95
C ASN A 471 -0.73 9.06 18.55
N PRO A 472 -1.25 9.36 17.33
CA PRO A 472 -2.55 8.87 16.90
C PRO A 472 -2.74 7.36 17.10
N LYS A 473 -1.69 6.56 16.95
CA LYS A 473 -1.72 5.11 17.21
C LYS A 473 -2.09 4.73 18.65
N ASP A 474 -1.86 5.63 19.60
CA ASP A 474 -2.04 5.35 21.03
C ASP A 474 -3.49 5.56 21.50
N TRP A 475 -4.31 6.27 20.72
CA TRP A 475 -5.67 6.63 21.11
C TRP A 475 -6.72 6.41 20.03
N VAL A 476 -6.33 6.26 18.76
CA VAL A 476 -7.25 5.93 17.65
C VAL A 476 -7.69 4.46 17.74
N GLN A 477 -8.98 4.26 17.92
CA GLN A 477 -9.65 2.96 17.89
C GLN A 477 -10.03 2.62 16.45
N LYS A 478 -9.31 1.69 15.82
CA LYS A 478 -9.53 1.27 14.42
C LYS A 478 -10.89 0.62 14.12
N ARG A 479 -11.79 0.57 15.10
CA ARG A 479 -13.11 -0.09 15.03
C ARG A 479 -14.28 0.87 15.21
N GLU A 480 -14.01 2.11 15.63
CA GLU A 480 -15.01 3.14 15.85
C GLU A 480 -14.68 4.33 14.95
N ALA A 481 -15.70 4.91 14.34
CA ALA A 481 -15.53 6.13 13.58
C ALA A 481 -15.47 7.33 14.53
N TYR A 482 -14.57 8.26 14.23
CA TYR A 482 -14.43 9.51 14.97
C TYR A 482 -15.20 10.60 14.23
N GLU A 483 -15.97 11.36 14.97
CA GLU A 483 -16.63 12.54 14.44
C GLU A 483 -15.72 13.74 14.61
N PHE A 484 -15.28 14.31 13.50
CA PHE A 484 -14.51 15.54 13.46
C PHE A 484 -15.43 16.68 13.02
N GLU A 485 -15.44 17.77 13.78
CA GLU A 485 -16.07 19.02 13.38
C GLU A 485 -15.02 20.14 13.48
N PHE A 486 -14.72 20.78 12.36
CA PHE A 486 -13.80 21.91 12.30
C PHE A 486 -14.50 23.12 11.72
N ILE A 487 -14.33 24.26 12.38
CA ILE A 487 -15.06 25.49 12.07
C ILE A 487 -14.04 26.62 12.00
N TYR A 488 -14.03 27.34 10.89
CA TYR A 488 -13.47 28.68 10.84
C TYR A 488 -14.62 29.67 10.72
N TYR A 489 -14.60 30.74 11.50
CA TYR A 489 -15.53 31.85 11.33
C TYR A 489 -14.90 33.18 11.72
N LYS A 490 -15.22 34.22 10.96
CA LYS A 490 -14.86 35.60 11.28
C LYS A 490 -15.87 36.17 12.27
N GLN A 491 -15.37 36.86 13.30
CA GLN A 491 -16.22 37.52 14.30
C GLN A 491 -16.12 39.04 14.16
N GLY A 492 -16.98 39.64 13.32
CA GLY A 492 -16.96 41.09 13.09
C GLY A 492 -15.62 41.58 12.54
N ASP A 493 -15.09 42.70 13.04
CA ASP A 493 -13.77 43.23 12.65
C ASP A 493 -12.59 42.57 13.40
N GLU A 494 -12.85 41.57 14.24
CA GLU A 494 -11.81 40.86 14.98
C GLU A 494 -11.15 39.75 14.15
N LYS A 495 -10.07 39.18 14.69
CA LYS A 495 -9.43 38.01 14.10
C LYS A 495 -10.42 36.86 14.01
N GLY A 496 -10.35 36.10 12.91
CA GLY A 496 -11.13 34.88 12.77
C GLY A 496 -10.81 33.86 13.87
N VAL A 497 -11.76 32.96 14.10
CA VAL A 497 -11.67 31.92 15.11
C VAL A 497 -11.70 30.58 14.40
N LEU A 498 -10.69 29.76 14.65
CA LEU A 498 -10.60 28.37 14.22
C LEU A 498 -10.88 27.46 15.41
N GLU A 499 -11.95 26.66 15.32
CA GLU A 499 -12.38 25.70 16.32
C GLU A 499 -12.26 24.28 15.79
N ALA A 500 -11.86 23.38 16.68
CA ALA A 500 -11.78 21.95 16.43
C ALA A 500 -12.56 21.20 17.50
N LYS A 501 -13.35 20.21 17.08
CA LYS A 501 -14.10 19.31 17.95
C LYS A 501 -13.91 17.87 17.50
N ILE A 502 -13.78 16.98 18.47
CA ILE A 502 -13.73 15.53 18.26
C ILE A 502 -14.82 14.92 19.12
N ASN A 503 -15.73 14.16 18.51
CA ASN A 503 -16.89 13.54 19.16
C ASN A 503 -17.70 14.55 19.99
N GLY A 504 -17.87 15.78 19.47
CA GLY A 504 -18.60 16.86 20.12
C GLY A 504 -17.83 17.65 21.19
N GLU A 505 -16.63 17.22 21.59
CA GLU A 505 -15.82 17.93 22.58
C GLU A 505 -14.91 18.98 21.93
N THR A 506 -15.10 20.25 22.27
CA THR A 506 -14.23 21.34 21.81
C THR A 506 -12.82 21.14 22.32
N SER A 507 -11.90 21.03 21.36
CA SER A 507 -10.58 20.51 21.57
C SER A 507 -9.48 21.43 21.03
N VAL A 508 -9.78 22.55 20.38
CA VAL A 508 -8.87 23.72 20.20
C VAL A 508 -9.68 24.97 19.80
N LYS A 509 -9.23 26.16 20.21
CA LYS A 509 -9.69 27.47 19.69
C LYS A 509 -8.52 28.40 19.40
N LEU A 510 -8.25 28.69 18.13
CA LEU A 510 -7.14 29.54 17.67
C LEU A 510 -7.67 30.81 17.02
N GLN A 511 -7.18 31.98 17.43
CA GLN A 511 -7.47 33.24 16.76
C GLN A 511 -6.50 33.48 15.59
N THR A 512 -7.02 33.65 14.37
CA THR A 512 -6.26 33.85 13.14
C THR A 512 -7.09 34.53 12.04
N ASP A 513 -6.46 35.40 11.28
CA ASP A 513 -7.02 36.18 10.17
C ASP A 513 -6.22 36.02 8.87
N ARG A 514 -5.34 35.02 8.84
CA ARG A 514 -4.33 34.86 7.79
C ARG A 514 -4.92 34.44 6.45
N PHE A 515 -5.84 33.48 6.47
CA PHE A 515 -6.52 32.97 5.29
C PHE A 515 -8.00 33.18 5.51
N ARG A 516 -8.63 33.98 4.65
CA ARG A 516 -10.06 34.32 4.77
C ARG A 516 -10.92 33.63 3.71
N LYS A 517 -10.29 33.08 2.69
CA LYS A 517 -10.95 32.48 1.53
C LYS A 517 -10.20 31.24 1.09
N GLY A 518 -10.91 30.22 0.64
CA GLY A 518 -10.32 29.03 0.03
C GLY A 518 -11.15 27.76 0.16
N PHE A 519 -10.53 26.65 -0.22
CA PHE A 519 -11.15 25.34 -0.37
C PHE A 519 -10.96 24.46 0.87
N PRO A 520 -11.99 23.72 1.31
CA PRO A 520 -11.86 22.67 2.31
C PRO A 520 -11.42 21.35 1.69
N GLY A 521 -10.88 20.44 2.49
CA GLY A 521 -10.41 19.16 1.97
C GLY A 521 -9.73 18.27 2.98
N PHE A 522 -8.91 17.34 2.47
CA PHE A 522 -8.18 16.36 3.26
C PHE A 522 -6.72 16.28 2.80
N ARG A 523 -5.82 16.15 3.77
CA ARG A 523 -4.42 15.79 3.55
C ARG A 523 -4.02 14.69 4.50
N TRP A 524 -3.23 13.75 4.02
CA TRP A 524 -2.76 12.62 4.82
C TRP A 524 -1.41 12.11 4.38
N THR A 525 -0.79 11.32 5.25
CA THR A 525 0.43 10.56 4.99
C THR A 525 0.40 9.29 5.85
N ASP A 526 0.80 8.15 5.30
CA ASP A 526 0.91 6.86 6.01
C ASP A 526 -0.34 6.46 6.79
N THR A 527 -1.50 6.84 6.26
CA THR A 527 -2.82 6.66 6.85
C THR A 527 -3.78 6.12 5.81
N LYS A 528 -4.51 5.05 6.17
CA LYS A 528 -5.71 4.59 5.47
C LYS A 528 -6.95 4.89 6.30
N PHE A 529 -7.94 5.55 5.73
CA PHE A 529 -9.18 5.91 6.41
C PHE A 529 -10.38 5.81 5.47
N ILE A 530 -11.57 5.75 6.07
CA ILE A 530 -12.85 5.77 5.36
C ILE A 530 -13.62 6.96 5.89
N ILE A 531 -14.07 7.85 5.01
CA ILE A 531 -15.01 8.89 5.35
C ILE A 531 -16.40 8.29 5.18
N GLN A 532 -17.12 8.10 6.27
CA GLN A 532 -18.47 7.53 6.27
C GLN A 532 -19.55 8.60 6.03
N GLU A 533 -19.30 9.80 6.53
CA GLU A 533 -20.20 10.95 6.38
C GLU A 533 -19.34 12.19 6.18
N LEU A 534 -19.70 13.04 5.23
CA LEU A 534 -19.06 14.33 5.00
C LEU A 534 -20.13 15.39 4.79
N GLU A 535 -20.07 16.44 5.60
CA GLU A 535 -20.85 17.65 5.43
C GLU A 535 -19.92 18.86 5.46
N ILE A 536 -20.10 19.76 4.50
CA ILE A 536 -19.39 21.03 4.43
C ILE A 536 -20.42 22.14 4.31
N SER A 537 -20.31 23.16 5.16
CA SER A 537 -21.23 24.29 5.14
C SER A 537 -20.50 25.59 5.42
N GLY A 538 -20.82 26.66 4.71
CA GLY A 538 -20.15 27.94 4.94
C GLY A 538 -20.71 29.06 4.08
N ILE A 539 -20.13 30.25 4.22
CA ILE A 539 -20.40 31.40 3.37
C ILE A 539 -19.61 31.20 2.08
N ILE A 540 -20.31 31.23 0.94
CA ILE A 540 -19.68 30.96 -0.35
C ILE A 540 -18.78 32.13 -0.76
N ASP A 541 -17.66 31.79 -1.39
CA ASP A 541 -16.86 32.75 -2.15
C ASP A 541 -17.58 33.09 -3.46
N GLU A 542 -18.11 34.32 -3.54
CA GLU A 542 -18.92 34.78 -4.67
C GLU A 542 -18.14 34.79 -5.99
N GLU A 543 -16.88 35.25 -5.98
CA GLU A 543 -16.05 35.34 -7.19
C GLU A 543 -15.82 33.95 -7.79
N TRP A 544 -15.56 32.96 -6.93
CA TRP A 544 -15.43 31.57 -7.35
C TRP A 544 -16.76 31.02 -7.88
N ALA A 545 -17.86 31.27 -7.17
CA ALA A 545 -19.18 30.78 -7.53
C ALA A 545 -19.63 31.29 -8.91
N GLU A 546 -19.45 32.59 -9.17
CA GLU A 546 -19.76 33.20 -10.47
C GLU A 546 -18.91 32.59 -11.60
N ALA A 547 -17.60 32.44 -11.39
CA ALA A 547 -16.70 31.86 -12.37
C ALA A 547 -17.07 30.40 -12.72
N GLU A 548 -17.42 29.60 -11.71
CA GLU A 548 -17.78 28.19 -11.89
C GLU A 548 -19.16 27.99 -12.52
N LEU A 549 -20.12 28.88 -12.23
CA LEU A 549 -21.42 28.92 -12.92
C LEU A 549 -21.24 29.32 -14.39
N GLN A 550 -20.36 30.28 -14.69
CA GLN A 550 -20.04 30.66 -16.06
C GLN A 550 -19.40 29.51 -16.84
N LYS A 551 -18.44 28.79 -16.24
CA LYS A 551 -17.86 27.58 -16.86
C LYS A 551 -18.90 26.49 -17.11
N ALA A 552 -19.86 26.33 -16.19
CA ALA A 552 -20.95 25.38 -16.35
C ALA A 552 -21.89 25.78 -17.50
N SER A 553 -22.27 27.06 -17.60
CA SER A 553 -23.11 27.55 -18.70
C SER A 553 -22.43 27.46 -20.06
N ASP A 554 -21.11 27.66 -20.09
CA ASP A 554 -20.30 27.60 -21.30
C ASP A 554 -19.94 26.15 -21.70
N GLY A 555 -20.33 25.15 -20.89
CA GLY A 555 -20.04 23.74 -21.13
C GLY A 555 -18.55 23.39 -21.04
N THR A 556 -17.74 24.23 -20.39
CA THR A 556 -16.29 24.06 -20.24
C THR A 556 -15.90 23.42 -18.90
N ARG A 557 -16.86 23.30 -17.98
CA ARG A 557 -16.70 22.60 -16.69
C ARG A 557 -16.41 21.11 -16.92
N GLY A 558 -15.19 20.67 -16.58
CA GLY A 558 -14.76 19.26 -16.63
C GLY A 558 -13.94 18.83 -17.86
N ASN A 559 -13.62 19.74 -18.79
CA ASN A 559 -12.90 19.40 -20.03
C ASN A 559 -11.37 19.42 -19.90
N THR A 560 -10.85 19.44 -18.67
CA THR A 560 -9.46 19.75 -18.40
C THR A 560 -8.88 18.77 -17.38
N GLU A 561 -8.63 17.54 -17.83
CA GLU A 561 -7.78 16.59 -17.10
C GLU A 561 -6.33 17.10 -16.94
N ASP A 562 -5.97 18.20 -17.61
CA ASP A 562 -4.64 18.82 -17.61
C ASP A 562 -4.62 20.34 -17.33
N ASP A 563 -5.70 20.98 -16.84
CA ASP A 563 -5.57 22.38 -16.40
C ASP A 563 -4.88 22.43 -15.03
N ASP A 564 -3.57 22.50 -15.10
CA ASP A 564 -2.76 23.39 -14.28
C ASP A 564 -3.60 24.63 -13.98
N PHE A 565 -3.84 24.87 -12.69
CA PHE A 565 -4.26 26.20 -12.28
C PHE A 565 -3.18 27.17 -12.76
N ASP A 566 -3.51 28.06 -13.70
CA ASP A 566 -2.78 29.31 -13.87
C ASP A 566 -3.13 30.16 -12.63
N PHE A 567 -2.24 30.11 -11.62
CA PHE A 567 -2.22 30.99 -10.46
C PHE A 567 -1.27 32.16 -10.68
#